data_AF-G7NMZ4-F1
#
_entry.id   AF-G7NMZ4-F1
#
_cell.length_a   1.000
_cell.length_b   1.000
_cell.length_c   1.000
_cell.angle_alpha   90.00
_cell.angle_beta   90.00
_cell.angle_gamma   90.00
#
_symmetry.space_group_name_H-M   'P 1'
#
loop_
_entity.id
_entity.type
_entity.pdbx_description
1 polymer ?
#
loop_
_entity_poly.entity_id
_entity_poly.type
_entity_poly.pdbx_seq_one_letter_code
_entity_poly.pdbx_strand_id
1 'polypeptide(L)'
;QVQELIINKDPTLLDNFLDEIIAFQADKSIEVRKFVIGFIEEACKRDIELLLKLIANLNMLLRDENVNVVKKAILTMTQLYKVALQWMVKSRVISELQEACWDMVSAMAGDIILLLDSDNDGIRTHAIKFVEGLIVTLSPRMADSEIPRRQEHDISLDRIPRDHPYIQYSECFLQGKAALEQLLKFMVHPAISSINLTTALGSLANIARQRPMFMSEVIQAYETLHANLPPTLAKSQVSSVRKNLKLHLLSVLKHPASLEFQAQITTLLVDLGTPQAEIARNMPSSKDTRKRPRDDSDSTLKKMKL
;
A
#
# COMPACT_ATOMS: atom_id res chain seq x y z
N GLN A 1 13.03 27.17 2.09
CA GLN A 1 13.73 27.83 3.21
C GLN A 1 12.83 27.95 4.43
N VAL A 2 11.61 28.50 4.30
CA VAL A 2 10.64 28.58 5.41
C VAL A 2 10.27 27.20 5.97
N GLN A 3 9.89 26.23 5.11
CA GLN A 3 9.60 24.85 5.55
C GLN A 3 10.72 24.23 6.39
N GLU A 4 11.97 24.37 5.96
CA GLU A 4 13.12 23.85 6.69
C GLU A 4 13.31 24.53 8.05
N LEU A 5 13.04 25.84 8.11
CA LEU A 5 13.13 26.59 9.35
C LEU A 5 12.06 26.12 10.35
N ILE A 6 10.80 26.04 9.94
CA ILE A 6 9.69 25.80 10.86
C ILE A 6 9.37 24.33 11.13
N ILE A 7 9.82 23.40 10.28
CA ILE A 7 9.62 21.95 10.51
C ILE A 7 10.84 21.31 11.17
N ASN A 8 12.06 21.77 10.84
CA ASN A 8 13.29 21.10 11.26
C ASN A 8 14.11 21.92 12.25
N LYS A 9 14.29 23.23 12.02
CA LYS A 9 15.14 24.05 12.90
C LYS A 9 14.45 24.53 14.17
N ASP A 10 13.21 25.01 14.05
CA ASP A 10 12.42 25.48 15.18
C ASP A 10 10.93 25.06 15.02
N PRO A 11 10.60 23.82 15.43
CA PRO A 11 9.24 23.27 15.33
C PRO A 11 8.19 24.05 16.12
N THR A 12 8.59 24.87 17.10
CA THR A 12 7.67 25.68 17.89
C THR A 12 6.99 26.78 17.07
N LEU A 13 7.60 27.13 15.92
CA LEU A 13 7.05 28.10 14.98
C LEU A 13 6.00 27.51 14.04
N LEU A 14 5.84 26.18 14.00
CA LEU A 14 4.98 25.52 13.02
C LEU A 14 3.51 25.95 13.16
N ASP A 15 2.96 25.95 14.38
CA ASP A 15 1.59 26.41 14.63
C ASP A 15 1.42 27.91 14.30
N ASN A 16 2.44 28.73 14.58
CA ASN A 16 2.38 30.18 14.39
C ASN A 16 2.33 30.60 12.91
N PHE A 17 2.87 29.79 12.00
CA PHE A 17 2.93 30.08 10.57
C PHE A 17 2.08 29.14 9.72
N LEU A 18 1.28 28.29 10.36
CA LEU A 18 0.50 27.27 9.67
C LEU A 18 -0.47 27.91 8.68
N ASP A 19 -1.27 28.86 9.14
CA ASP A 19 -2.31 29.49 8.33
C ASP A 19 -1.73 30.27 7.14
N GLU A 20 -0.60 30.96 7.33
CA GLU A 20 0.09 31.71 6.28
C GLU A 20 0.60 30.79 5.17
N ILE A 21 1.14 29.62 5.52
CA ILE A 21 1.61 28.66 4.52
C ILE A 21 0.42 28.00 3.81
N ILE A 22 -0.63 27.66 4.54
CA ILE A 22 -1.82 27.03 3.99
C ILE A 22 -2.61 27.97 3.07
N ALA A 23 -2.57 29.28 3.29
CA ALA A 23 -3.19 30.28 2.41
C ALA A 23 -2.71 30.16 0.95
N PHE A 24 -1.48 29.69 0.71
CA PHE A 24 -0.93 29.46 -0.62
C PHE A 24 -1.56 28.27 -1.37
N GLN A 25 -2.45 27.50 -0.74
CA GLN A 25 -3.22 26.45 -1.44
C GLN A 25 -4.10 27.01 -2.56
N ALA A 26 -4.48 28.30 -2.48
CA ALA A 26 -5.30 28.98 -3.48
C ALA A 26 -4.45 29.69 -4.56
N ASP A 27 -3.13 29.54 -4.53
CA ASP A 27 -2.24 30.18 -5.49
C ASP A 27 -2.49 29.66 -6.92
N LYS A 28 -2.34 30.55 -7.92
CA LYS A 28 -2.50 30.20 -9.34
C LYS A 28 -1.45 29.20 -9.81
N SER A 29 -0.27 29.23 -9.20
CA SER A 29 0.86 28.37 -9.54
C SER A 29 0.67 26.93 -9.05
N ILE A 30 0.69 25.99 -9.99
CA ILE A 30 0.63 24.54 -9.73
C ILE A 30 1.75 24.10 -8.77
N GLU A 31 2.96 24.64 -8.94
CA GLU A 31 4.11 24.28 -8.11
C GLU A 31 3.98 24.79 -6.66
N VAL A 32 3.32 25.94 -6.46
CA VAL A 32 3.03 26.47 -5.12
C VAL A 32 2.00 25.60 -4.41
N ARG A 33 0.93 25.19 -5.10
CA ARG A 33 -0.07 24.26 -4.52
C ARG A 33 0.54 22.88 -4.21
N LYS A 34 1.39 22.35 -5.08
CA LYS A 34 2.16 21.11 -4.80
C LYS A 34 3.10 21.26 -3.61
N PHE A 35 3.73 22.43 -3.45
CA PHE A 35 4.53 22.74 -2.27
C PHE A 35 3.68 22.69 -1.00
N VAL A 36 2.47 23.28 -1.00
CA VAL A 36 1.56 23.23 0.15
C VAL A 36 1.21 21.79 0.52
N ILE A 37 0.92 20.92 -0.46
CA ILE A 37 0.69 19.48 -0.19
C ILE A 37 1.93 18.84 0.47
N GLY A 38 3.13 19.13 -0.04
CA GLY A 38 4.38 18.64 0.54
C GLY A 38 4.63 19.17 1.96
N PHE A 39 4.23 20.41 2.23
CA PHE A 39 4.29 21.00 3.56
C PHE A 39 3.33 20.29 4.52
N ILE A 40 2.07 20.05 4.14
CA ILE A 40 1.10 19.28 4.94
C ILE A 40 1.66 17.90 5.29
N GLU A 41 2.26 17.22 4.30
CA GLU A 41 2.87 15.90 4.51
C GLU A 41 3.93 15.92 5.62
N GLU A 42 4.86 16.87 5.55
CA GLU A 42 5.97 16.95 6.51
C GLU A 42 5.53 17.51 7.87
N ALA A 43 4.57 18.44 7.90
CA ALA A 43 3.97 18.95 9.12
C ALA A 43 3.27 17.82 9.89
N CYS A 44 2.41 17.04 9.23
CA CYS A 44 1.70 15.93 9.89
C CYS A 44 2.62 14.76 10.29
N LYS A 45 3.74 14.53 9.60
CA LYS A 45 4.75 13.55 10.05
C LYS A 45 5.51 14.04 11.29
N ARG A 46 5.70 15.35 11.42
CA ARG A 46 6.35 15.98 12.57
C ARG A 46 5.42 16.02 13.77
N ASP A 47 4.20 16.50 13.56
CA ASP A 47 3.14 16.61 14.55
C ASP A 47 1.80 16.22 13.91
N ILE A 48 1.31 15.03 14.27
CA ILE A 48 0.11 14.45 13.68
C ILE A 48 -1.18 15.13 14.15
N GLU A 49 -1.17 15.86 15.26
CA GLU A 49 -2.36 16.58 15.74
C GLU A 49 -2.76 17.71 14.79
N LEU A 50 -1.80 18.24 14.01
CA LEU A 50 -2.06 19.23 12.96
C LEU A 50 -2.98 18.70 11.86
N LEU A 51 -3.11 17.38 11.70
CA LEU A 51 -4.03 16.80 10.74
C LEU A 51 -5.48 17.25 10.98
N LEU A 52 -5.86 17.51 12.24
CA LEU A 52 -7.18 18.05 12.61
C LEU A 52 -7.50 19.37 11.88
N LYS A 53 -6.48 20.21 11.65
CA LYS A 53 -6.61 21.49 10.95
C LYS A 53 -6.39 21.36 9.44
N LEU A 54 -5.56 20.40 9.01
CA LEU A 54 -5.03 20.31 7.66
C LEU A 54 -5.77 19.34 6.73
N ILE A 55 -6.57 18.41 7.27
CA ILE A 55 -7.22 17.37 6.46
C ILE A 55 -8.19 17.96 5.45
N ALA A 56 -8.94 19.00 5.82
CA ALA A 56 -9.88 19.67 4.92
C ALA A 56 -9.15 20.33 3.73
N ASN A 57 -8.00 20.95 3.98
CA ASN A 57 -7.14 21.55 2.96
C ASN A 57 -6.59 20.50 1.98
N LEU A 58 -6.11 19.37 2.50
CA LEU A 58 -5.66 18.26 1.67
C LEU A 58 -6.80 17.67 0.84
N ASN A 59 -8.01 17.59 1.41
CA ASN A 59 -9.22 17.13 0.73
C ASN A 59 -9.63 18.03 -0.44
N MET A 60 -9.49 19.35 -0.27
CA MET A 60 -9.69 20.32 -1.35
C MET A 60 -8.64 20.16 -2.45
N LEU A 61 -7.37 20.01 -2.08
CA LEU A 61 -6.26 19.82 -3.04
C LEU A 61 -6.32 18.47 -3.78
N LEU A 62 -6.96 17.44 -3.20
CA LEU A 62 -7.26 16.19 -3.89
C LEU A 62 -8.30 16.36 -5.01
N ARG A 63 -9.14 17.41 -4.92
CA ARG A 63 -10.15 17.79 -5.92
C ARG A 63 -9.71 18.96 -6.81
N ASP A 64 -8.40 19.25 -6.86
CA ASP A 64 -7.86 20.31 -7.70
C ASP A 64 -8.11 20.03 -9.19
N GLU A 65 -8.40 21.08 -9.96
CA GLU A 65 -8.60 20.98 -11.41
C GLU A 65 -7.34 20.49 -12.14
N ASN A 66 -6.15 20.72 -11.56
CA ASN A 66 -4.90 20.30 -12.15
C ASN A 66 -4.49 18.88 -11.70
N VAL A 67 -4.42 17.97 -12.67
CA VAL A 67 -4.05 16.56 -12.44
C VAL A 67 -2.69 16.36 -11.75
N ASN A 68 -1.73 17.30 -11.87
CA ASN A 68 -0.44 17.17 -11.17
C ASN A 68 -0.54 17.49 -9.68
N VAL A 69 -1.48 18.35 -9.29
CA VAL A 69 -1.79 18.63 -7.88
C VAL A 69 -2.49 17.42 -7.28
N VAL A 70 -3.51 16.88 -7.96
CA VAL A 70 -4.22 15.65 -7.55
C VAL A 70 -3.25 14.47 -7.36
N LYS A 71 -2.36 14.22 -8.33
CA LYS A 71 -1.33 13.16 -8.21
C LYS A 71 -0.44 13.36 -6.97
N LYS A 72 -0.05 14.60 -6.65
CA LYS A 72 0.75 14.90 -5.45
C LYS A 72 -0.08 14.68 -4.17
N ALA A 73 -1.36 15.03 -4.16
CA ALA A 73 -2.26 14.78 -3.04
C ALA A 73 -2.41 13.27 -2.76
N ILE A 74 -2.55 12.44 -3.81
CA ILE A 74 -2.60 10.96 -3.68
C ILE A 74 -1.30 10.41 -3.06
N LEU A 75 -0.13 10.89 -3.51
CA LEU A 75 1.16 10.48 -2.91
C LEU A 75 1.25 10.82 -1.43
N THR A 76 0.80 12.01 -1.06
CA THR A 76 0.80 12.47 0.32
C THR A 76 -0.18 11.65 1.17
N MET A 77 -1.39 11.38 0.69
CA MET A 77 -2.33 10.46 1.35
C MET A 77 -1.76 9.03 1.51
N THR A 78 -0.95 8.57 0.55
CA THR A 78 -0.27 7.26 0.66
C THR A 78 0.67 7.21 1.88
N GLN A 79 1.28 8.34 2.26
CA GLN A 79 2.10 8.41 3.47
C GLN A 79 1.25 8.66 4.73
N LEU A 80 0.32 9.61 4.65
CA LEU A 80 -0.43 10.07 5.81
C LEU A 80 -1.50 9.08 6.29
N TYR A 81 -2.08 8.25 5.42
CA TYR A 81 -3.12 7.29 5.83
C TYR A 81 -2.65 6.37 6.97
N LYS A 82 -1.47 5.76 6.81
CA LYS A 82 -0.88 4.88 7.83
C LYS A 82 -0.43 5.64 9.09
N VAL A 83 -0.01 6.90 8.95
CA VAL A 83 0.37 7.75 10.10
C VAL A 83 -0.88 8.13 10.91
N ALA A 84 -1.96 8.52 10.23
CA ALA A 84 -3.25 8.83 10.81
C ALA A 84 -3.86 7.60 11.51
N LEU A 85 -3.85 6.42 10.85
CA LEU A 85 -4.34 5.20 11.48
C LEU A 85 -3.53 4.83 12.73
N GLN A 86 -2.20 4.97 12.67
CA GLN A 86 -1.35 4.73 13.82
C GLN A 86 -1.62 5.71 14.97
N TRP A 87 -1.93 6.96 14.66
CA TRP A 87 -2.33 7.96 15.65
C TRP A 87 -3.66 7.59 16.30
N MET A 88 -4.69 7.25 15.51
CA MET A 88 -5.98 6.79 16.03
C MET A 88 -5.82 5.61 16.98
N VAL A 89 -5.03 4.60 16.60
CA VAL A 89 -4.82 3.39 17.40
C VAL A 89 -4.03 3.64 18.69
N LYS A 90 -3.17 4.67 18.71
CA LYS A 90 -2.37 5.04 19.90
C LYS A 90 -3.11 5.97 20.85
N SER A 91 -4.14 6.68 20.39
CA SER A 91 -4.95 7.56 21.21
C SER A 91 -5.74 6.77 22.26
N ARG A 92 -5.52 7.08 23.55
CA ARG A 92 -6.26 6.44 24.66
C ARG A 92 -7.69 6.96 24.78
N VAL A 93 -7.87 8.24 24.46
CA VAL A 93 -9.16 8.93 24.45
C VAL A 93 -9.25 9.62 23.11
N ILE A 94 -10.36 9.40 22.41
CA ILE A 94 -10.60 9.94 21.08
C ILE A 94 -11.67 11.01 21.23
N SER A 95 -11.37 12.22 20.79
CA SER A 95 -12.33 13.33 20.81
C SER A 95 -13.22 13.30 19.58
N GLU A 96 -14.40 13.93 19.64
CA GLU A 96 -15.31 14.06 18.48
C GLU A 96 -14.62 14.69 17.26
N LEU A 97 -13.70 15.65 17.49
CA LEU A 97 -12.92 16.27 16.43
C LEU A 97 -11.93 15.27 15.78
N GLN A 98 -11.34 14.39 16.59
CA GLN A 98 -10.46 13.33 16.11
C GLN A 98 -11.24 12.26 15.33
N GLU A 99 -12.44 11.90 15.78
CA GLU A 99 -13.36 11.01 15.04
C GLU A 99 -13.71 11.58 13.66
N ALA A 100 -14.16 12.84 13.62
CA ALA A 100 -14.48 13.53 12.37
C ALA A 100 -13.27 13.64 11.42
N CYS A 101 -12.07 13.84 11.96
CA CYS A 101 -10.85 13.84 11.18
C CYS A 101 -10.56 12.46 10.57
N TRP A 102 -10.73 11.38 11.33
CA TRP A 102 -10.55 10.02 10.81
C TRP A 102 -11.59 9.68 9.74
N ASP A 103 -12.84 10.07 9.94
CA ASP A 103 -13.91 9.85 8.96
C ASP A 103 -13.59 10.56 7.65
N MET A 104 -13.05 11.77 7.70
CA MET A 104 -12.58 12.47 6.50
C MET A 104 -11.39 11.75 5.84
N VAL A 105 -10.41 11.27 6.61
CA VAL A 105 -9.28 10.47 6.08
C VAL A 105 -9.79 9.20 5.39
N SER A 106 -10.76 8.50 6.01
CA SER A 106 -11.35 7.27 5.47
C SER A 106 -12.16 7.54 4.21
N ALA A 107 -12.98 8.61 4.20
CA ALA A 107 -13.72 9.03 3.01
C ALA A 107 -12.78 9.40 1.85
N MET A 108 -11.70 10.14 2.13
CA MET A 108 -10.67 10.45 1.14
C MET A 108 -9.97 9.21 0.59
N ALA A 109 -9.73 8.19 1.43
CA ALA A 109 -9.20 6.90 0.97
C ALA A 109 -10.18 6.23 -0.01
N GLY A 110 -11.49 6.26 0.29
CA GLY A 110 -12.54 5.82 -0.62
C GLY A 110 -12.55 6.57 -1.95
N ASP A 111 -12.44 7.90 -1.90
CA ASP A 111 -12.38 8.74 -3.11
C ASP A 111 -11.17 8.37 -3.99
N ILE A 112 -10.00 8.10 -3.41
CA ILE A 112 -8.81 7.70 -4.17
C ILE A 112 -8.99 6.31 -4.82
N ILE A 113 -9.72 5.38 -4.18
CA ILE A 113 -10.07 4.09 -4.81
C ILE A 113 -10.92 4.34 -6.07
N LEU A 114 -11.90 5.25 -6.00
CA LEU A 114 -12.73 5.62 -7.16
C LEU A 114 -11.91 6.27 -8.29
N LEU A 115 -10.77 6.89 -7.97
CA LEU A 115 -9.85 7.45 -8.98
C LEU A 115 -9.13 6.38 -9.82
N LEU A 116 -9.29 5.08 -9.53
CA LEU A 116 -8.93 4.01 -10.47
C LEU A 116 -9.70 4.13 -11.80
N ASP A 117 -10.91 4.70 -11.78
CA ASP A 117 -11.74 4.95 -12.95
C ASP A 117 -11.55 6.36 -13.55
N SER A 118 -10.56 7.12 -13.08
CA SER A 118 -10.26 8.45 -13.63
C SER A 118 -9.87 8.38 -15.11
N ASP A 119 -10.28 9.37 -15.90
CA ASP A 119 -9.86 9.48 -17.31
C ASP A 119 -8.35 9.76 -17.47
N ASN A 120 -7.68 10.25 -16.41
CA ASN A 120 -6.25 10.56 -16.46
C ASN A 120 -5.38 9.34 -16.08
N ASP A 121 -4.56 8.88 -17.03
CA ASP A 121 -3.66 7.73 -16.85
C ASP A 121 -2.68 7.88 -15.68
N GLY A 122 -2.20 9.11 -15.47
CA GLY A 122 -1.31 9.43 -14.36
C GLY A 122 -2.02 9.36 -13.01
N ILE A 123 -3.27 9.82 -12.91
CA ILE A 123 -4.07 9.70 -11.69
C ILE A 123 -4.29 8.22 -11.35
N ARG A 124 -4.73 7.40 -12.32
CA ARG A 124 -4.91 5.96 -12.14
C ARG A 124 -3.63 5.27 -11.64
N THR A 125 -2.46 5.63 -12.21
CA THR A 125 -1.16 5.11 -11.76
C THR A 125 -0.91 5.39 -10.28
N HIS A 126 -1.22 6.60 -9.81
CA HIS A 126 -1.03 6.99 -8.41
C HIS A 126 -2.06 6.33 -7.49
N ALA A 127 -3.31 6.21 -7.93
CA ALA A 127 -4.37 5.50 -7.21
C ALA A 127 -4.00 4.03 -6.96
N ILE A 128 -3.44 3.33 -7.96
CA ILE A 128 -2.94 1.94 -7.80
C ILE A 128 -1.92 1.86 -6.64
N LYS A 129 -0.99 2.82 -6.56
CA LYS A 129 0.04 2.84 -5.50
C LYS A 129 -0.54 3.16 -4.13
N PHE A 130 -1.56 4.02 -4.06
CA PHE A 130 -2.30 4.24 -2.82
C PHE A 130 -3.03 2.98 -2.37
N VAL A 131 -3.74 2.32 -3.28
CA VAL A 131 -4.49 1.07 -3.04
C VAL A 131 -3.56 -0.05 -2.55
N GLU A 132 -2.36 -0.20 -3.14
CA GLU A 132 -1.34 -1.11 -2.63
C GLU A 132 -0.98 -0.84 -1.17
N GLY A 133 -0.70 0.43 -0.85
CA GLY A 133 -0.39 0.84 0.52
C GLY A 133 -1.55 0.57 1.49
N LEU A 134 -2.77 0.88 1.05
CA LEU A 134 -3.99 0.66 1.81
C LEU A 134 -4.21 -0.83 2.13
N ILE A 135 -4.10 -1.71 1.13
CA ILE A 135 -4.24 -3.17 1.30
C ILE A 135 -3.19 -3.68 2.30
N VAL A 136 -1.93 -3.27 2.15
CA VAL A 136 -0.85 -3.67 3.07
C VAL A 136 -1.14 -3.16 4.49
N THR A 137 -1.55 -1.91 4.66
CA THR A 137 -1.87 -1.34 5.98
C THR A 137 -3.07 -2.03 6.65
N LEU A 138 -4.11 -2.34 5.87
CA LEU A 138 -5.38 -2.91 6.36
C LEU A 138 -5.43 -4.44 6.35
N SER A 139 -4.27 -5.10 6.27
CA SER A 139 -4.15 -6.54 6.42
C SER A 139 -3.04 -6.89 7.42
N PRO A 140 -3.18 -8.00 8.16
CA PRO A 140 -2.23 -8.34 9.21
C PRO A 140 -0.94 -8.89 8.61
N ARG A 141 0.19 -8.62 9.28
CA ARG A 141 1.43 -9.35 9.04
C ARG A 141 1.28 -10.80 9.52
N MET A 142 1.97 -11.69 8.83
CA MET A 142 2.11 -13.11 9.15
C MET A 142 3.59 -13.45 9.36
N ALA A 143 3.89 -14.63 9.89
CA ALA A 143 5.26 -15.06 10.19
C ALA A 143 6.19 -15.06 8.96
N ASP A 144 5.62 -15.26 7.78
CA ASP A 144 6.28 -15.29 6.49
C ASP A 144 6.20 -13.96 5.72
N SER A 145 5.66 -12.89 6.30
CA SER A 145 5.56 -11.59 5.63
C SER A 145 6.94 -10.94 5.42
N GLU A 146 7.30 -10.63 4.17
CA GLU A 146 8.53 -9.93 3.82
C GLU A 146 8.33 -8.40 3.93
N ILE A 147 8.69 -7.80 5.07
CA ILE A 147 8.54 -6.36 5.29
C ILE A 147 9.84 -5.61 4.94
N PRO A 148 9.80 -4.61 4.04
CA PRO A 148 10.95 -3.74 3.79
C PRO A 148 11.36 -2.97 5.05
N ARG A 149 12.67 -2.84 5.31
CA ARG A 149 13.21 -2.15 6.51
C ARG A 149 12.60 -0.76 6.77
N ARG A 150 12.34 0.02 5.71
CA ARG A 150 11.73 1.36 5.80
C ARG A 150 10.27 1.36 6.29
N GLN A 151 9.61 0.21 6.27
CA GLN A 151 8.20 0.00 6.64
C GLN A 151 8.07 -0.84 7.92
N GLU A 152 9.18 -1.18 8.58
CA GLU A 152 9.19 -2.06 9.77
C GLU A 152 8.26 -1.54 10.89
N HIS A 153 8.27 -0.22 11.07
CA HIS A 153 7.50 0.49 12.09
C HIS A 153 6.13 0.97 11.63
N ASP A 154 5.80 0.84 10.33
CA ASP A 154 4.47 1.20 9.84
C ASP A 154 3.41 0.31 10.48
N ILE A 155 2.24 0.89 10.78
CA ILE A 155 1.10 0.14 11.30
C ILE A 155 0.59 -0.87 10.27
N SER A 156 0.12 -2.00 10.79
CA SER A 156 -0.57 -3.07 10.08
C SER A 156 -1.66 -3.63 10.97
N LEU A 157 -2.60 -4.36 10.39
CA LEU A 157 -3.83 -4.75 11.09
C LEU A 157 -3.58 -5.62 12.34
N ASP A 158 -2.50 -6.42 12.36
CA ASP A 158 -2.07 -7.22 13.51
C ASP A 158 -1.73 -6.39 14.76
N ARG A 159 -1.50 -5.08 14.61
CA ARG A 159 -1.19 -4.15 15.69
C ARG A 159 -2.41 -3.39 16.21
N ILE A 160 -3.59 -3.62 15.66
CA ILE A 160 -4.84 -2.96 16.10
C ILE A 160 -5.50 -3.80 17.21
N PRO A 161 -5.73 -3.24 18.41
CA PRO A 161 -6.47 -3.93 19.47
C PRO A 161 -7.88 -4.29 19.01
N ARG A 162 -8.34 -5.50 19.36
CA ARG A 162 -9.68 -5.98 18.94
C ARG A 162 -10.82 -5.24 19.65
N ASP A 163 -10.53 -4.69 20.82
CA ASP A 163 -11.40 -3.94 21.72
C ASP A 163 -11.16 -2.42 21.63
N HIS A 164 -10.52 -1.95 20.56
CA HIS A 164 -10.28 -0.52 20.35
C HIS A 164 -11.62 0.24 20.23
N PRO A 165 -11.81 1.39 20.93
CA PRO A 165 -13.13 2.01 21.11
C PRO A 165 -13.76 2.58 19.83
N TYR A 166 -12.94 2.92 18.83
CA TYR A 166 -13.41 3.56 17.59
C TYR A 166 -13.04 2.75 16.33
N ILE A 167 -11.74 2.53 16.11
CA ILE A 167 -11.24 1.72 15.00
C ILE A 167 -11.61 0.24 15.18
N GLN A 168 -12.43 -0.28 14.26
CA GLN A 168 -12.88 -1.68 14.30
C GLN A 168 -12.03 -2.55 13.39
N TYR A 169 -11.36 -3.56 13.98
CA TYR A 169 -10.50 -4.50 13.26
C TYR A 169 -11.19 -5.15 12.05
N SER A 170 -12.40 -5.68 12.26
CA SER A 170 -13.13 -6.43 11.23
C SER A 170 -13.50 -5.55 10.03
N GLU A 171 -13.91 -4.32 10.29
CA GLU A 171 -14.25 -3.36 9.24
C GLU A 171 -13.01 -2.96 8.44
N CYS A 172 -11.90 -2.65 9.12
CA CYS A 172 -10.63 -2.39 8.45
C CYS A 172 -10.19 -3.57 7.55
N PHE A 173 -10.32 -4.81 8.03
CA PHE A 173 -9.98 -5.98 7.23
C PHE A 173 -10.85 -6.11 5.98
N LEU A 174 -12.17 -5.93 6.12
CA LEU A 174 -13.10 -5.97 5.01
C LEU A 174 -12.79 -4.88 3.98
N GLN A 175 -12.48 -3.67 4.43
CA GLN A 175 -12.05 -2.57 3.55
C GLN A 175 -10.76 -2.91 2.79
N GLY A 176 -9.78 -3.51 3.45
CA GLY A 176 -8.55 -3.99 2.79
C GLY A 176 -8.82 -5.03 1.71
N LYS A 177 -9.71 -5.99 1.97
CA LYS A 177 -10.13 -7.00 0.97
C LYS A 177 -10.91 -6.37 -0.19
N ALA A 178 -11.85 -5.47 0.10
CA ALA A 178 -12.60 -4.76 -0.93
C ALA A 178 -11.68 -3.94 -1.84
N ALA A 179 -10.65 -3.28 -1.28
CA ALA A 179 -9.64 -2.57 -2.07
C ALA A 179 -8.83 -3.50 -2.99
N LEU A 180 -8.49 -4.71 -2.53
CA LEU A 180 -7.86 -5.73 -3.37
C LEU A 180 -8.78 -6.16 -4.52
N GLU A 181 -10.07 -6.40 -4.25
CA GLU A 181 -11.05 -6.75 -5.28
C GLU A 181 -11.17 -5.65 -6.35
N GLN A 182 -11.15 -4.37 -5.97
CA GLN A 182 -11.14 -3.26 -6.94
C GLN A 182 -9.87 -3.28 -7.81
N LEU A 183 -8.70 -3.53 -7.22
CA LEU A 183 -7.45 -3.63 -7.97
C LEU A 183 -7.46 -4.83 -8.95
N LEU A 184 -7.99 -5.98 -8.52
CA LEU A 184 -8.12 -7.16 -9.37
C LEU A 184 -9.08 -6.92 -10.54
N LYS A 185 -10.24 -6.30 -10.29
CA LYS A 185 -11.20 -5.89 -11.33
C LYS A 185 -10.59 -4.90 -12.32
N PHE A 186 -9.82 -3.94 -11.82
CA PHE A 186 -9.13 -2.95 -12.64
C PHE A 186 -8.17 -3.60 -13.65
N MET A 187 -7.42 -4.63 -13.23
CA MET A 187 -6.44 -5.31 -14.09
C MET A 187 -7.03 -6.04 -15.29
N VAL A 188 -8.28 -6.51 -15.18
CA VAL A 188 -8.97 -7.21 -16.27
C VAL A 188 -9.77 -6.28 -17.16
N HIS A 189 -9.73 -4.96 -16.91
CA HIS A 189 -10.42 -3.98 -17.74
C HIS A 189 -9.83 -3.96 -19.17
N PRO A 190 -10.64 -4.07 -20.23
CA PRO A 190 -10.15 -4.24 -21.61
C PRO A 190 -9.40 -3.01 -22.15
N ALA A 191 -9.63 -1.83 -21.58
CA ALA A 191 -8.97 -0.58 -21.95
C ALA A 191 -7.87 -0.14 -20.97
N ILE A 192 -7.41 -1.02 -20.06
CA ILE A 192 -6.30 -0.69 -19.16
C ILE A 192 -5.03 -0.33 -19.97
N SER A 193 -4.36 0.75 -19.59
CA SER A 193 -3.14 1.18 -20.27
C SER A 193 -1.95 0.29 -19.91
N SER A 194 -0.93 0.26 -20.78
CA SER A 194 0.30 -0.49 -20.51
C SER A 194 0.99 -0.06 -19.21
N ILE A 195 0.96 1.24 -18.87
CA ILE A 195 1.63 1.77 -17.66
C ILE A 195 0.86 1.38 -16.42
N ASN A 196 -0.47 1.52 -16.44
CA ASN A 196 -1.31 1.13 -15.31
C ASN A 196 -1.22 -0.38 -15.07
N LEU A 197 -1.23 -1.20 -16.14
CA LEU A 197 -1.13 -2.65 -16.01
C LEU A 197 0.22 -3.09 -15.42
N THR A 198 1.35 -2.53 -15.88
CA THR A 198 2.66 -2.87 -15.29
C THR A 198 2.79 -2.35 -13.86
N THR A 199 2.18 -1.20 -13.55
CA THR A 199 2.13 -0.70 -12.17
C THR A 199 1.34 -1.64 -11.26
N ALA A 200 0.15 -2.09 -11.70
CA ALA A 200 -0.68 -3.02 -10.95
C ALA A 200 -0.01 -4.39 -10.74
N LEU A 201 0.71 -4.90 -11.76
CA LEU A 201 1.55 -6.10 -11.60
C LEU A 201 2.59 -5.92 -10.49
N GLY A 202 3.31 -4.80 -10.46
CA GLY A 202 4.26 -4.52 -9.40
C GLY A 202 3.59 -4.39 -8.03
N SER A 203 2.40 -3.79 -7.98
CA SER A 203 1.62 -3.64 -6.76
C SER A 203 1.15 -4.98 -6.19
N LEU A 204 0.60 -5.87 -7.02
CA LEU A 204 0.21 -7.21 -6.59
C LEU A 204 1.42 -8.03 -6.11
N ALA A 205 2.58 -7.92 -6.78
CA ALA A 205 3.80 -8.60 -6.33
C ALA A 205 4.27 -8.10 -4.96
N ASN A 206 4.11 -6.82 -4.67
CA ASN A 206 4.44 -6.24 -3.36
C ASN A 206 3.44 -6.66 -2.29
N ILE A 207 2.15 -6.73 -2.62
CA ILE A 207 1.09 -7.23 -1.73
C ILE A 207 1.36 -8.69 -1.39
N ALA A 208 1.57 -9.57 -2.38
CA ALA A 208 1.78 -11.00 -2.16
C ALA A 208 2.97 -11.30 -1.24
N ARG A 209 4.08 -10.57 -1.38
CA ARG A 209 5.28 -10.78 -0.55
C ARG A 209 5.11 -10.21 0.86
N GLN A 210 4.47 -9.05 1.00
CA GLN A 210 4.23 -8.46 2.31
C GLN A 210 3.05 -9.10 3.05
N ARG A 211 2.10 -9.68 2.34
CA ARG A 211 0.85 -10.26 2.84
C ARG A 211 0.57 -11.58 2.13
N PRO A 212 1.27 -12.66 2.51
CA PRO A 212 1.20 -13.95 1.81
C PRO A 212 -0.19 -14.58 1.79
N MET A 213 -1.09 -14.17 2.69
CA MET A 213 -2.51 -14.56 2.64
C MET A 213 -3.23 -14.20 1.34
N PHE A 214 -2.73 -13.22 0.57
CA PHE A 214 -3.30 -12.84 -0.73
C PHE A 214 -2.56 -13.46 -1.92
N MET A 215 -1.63 -14.39 -1.66
CA MET A 215 -0.80 -14.95 -2.72
C MET A 215 -1.63 -15.74 -3.73
N SER A 216 -2.66 -16.46 -3.29
CA SER A 216 -3.56 -17.22 -4.17
C SER A 216 -4.25 -16.29 -5.19
N GLU A 217 -4.86 -15.21 -4.71
CA GLU A 217 -5.56 -14.23 -5.55
C GLU A 217 -4.60 -13.53 -6.53
N VAL A 218 -3.37 -13.24 -6.10
CA VAL A 218 -2.35 -12.62 -6.95
C VAL A 218 -1.89 -13.56 -8.06
N ILE A 219 -1.63 -14.84 -7.75
CA ILE A 219 -1.25 -15.82 -8.77
C ILE A 219 -2.40 -16.04 -9.77
N GLN A 220 -3.64 -16.13 -9.29
CA GLN A 220 -4.81 -16.23 -10.16
C GLN A 220 -4.97 -15.02 -11.09
N ALA A 221 -4.68 -13.81 -10.60
CA ALA A 221 -4.70 -12.60 -11.42
C ALA A 221 -3.64 -12.66 -12.54
N TYR A 222 -2.45 -13.18 -12.23
CA TYR A 222 -1.37 -13.34 -13.19
C TYR A 222 -1.68 -14.40 -14.25
N GLU A 223 -2.27 -15.53 -13.86
CA GLU A 223 -2.77 -16.55 -14.80
C GLU A 223 -3.82 -15.96 -15.73
N THR A 224 -4.81 -15.25 -15.17
CA THR A 224 -5.89 -14.60 -15.92
C THR A 224 -5.35 -13.60 -16.93
N LEU A 225 -4.40 -12.75 -16.52
CA LEU A 225 -3.76 -11.79 -17.41
C LEU A 225 -2.93 -12.45 -18.50
N HIS A 226 -2.18 -13.51 -18.15
CA HIS A 226 -1.36 -14.24 -19.12
C HIS A 226 -2.21 -14.84 -20.24
N ALA A 227 -3.35 -15.43 -19.87
CA ALA A 227 -4.31 -16.00 -20.81
C ALA A 227 -5.07 -14.93 -21.60
N ASN A 228 -5.37 -13.78 -20.98
CA ASN A 228 -6.25 -12.75 -21.55
C ASN A 228 -5.59 -11.36 -21.51
N LEU A 229 -4.54 -11.18 -22.32
CA LEU A 229 -3.92 -9.86 -22.48
C LEU A 229 -4.90 -8.87 -23.12
N PRO A 230 -4.97 -7.61 -22.64
CA PRO A 230 -5.87 -6.61 -23.21
C PRO A 230 -5.58 -6.40 -24.72
N PRO A 231 -6.61 -6.47 -25.58
CA PRO A 231 -6.42 -6.39 -27.04
C PRO A 231 -6.02 -5.00 -27.52
N THR A 232 -6.16 -3.99 -26.65
CA THR A 232 -5.82 -2.59 -26.91
C THR A 232 -4.31 -2.31 -26.85
N LEU A 233 -3.50 -3.26 -26.36
CA LEU A 233 -2.06 -3.10 -26.23
C LEU A 233 -1.33 -3.34 -27.55
N ALA A 234 -0.47 -2.40 -27.92
CA ALA A 234 0.45 -2.55 -29.05
C ALA A 234 1.47 -3.67 -28.80
N LYS A 235 2.04 -4.24 -29.87
CA LYS A 235 3.04 -5.34 -29.78
C LYS A 235 4.21 -5.02 -28.84
N SER A 236 4.70 -3.77 -28.86
CA SER A 236 5.77 -3.31 -27.96
C SER A 236 5.33 -3.27 -26.49
N GLN A 237 4.08 -2.87 -26.23
CA GLN A 237 3.47 -2.85 -24.89
C GLN A 237 3.25 -4.26 -24.37
N VAL A 238 2.75 -5.18 -25.20
CA VAL A 238 2.61 -6.61 -24.86
C VAL A 238 3.96 -7.21 -24.41
N SER A 239 5.02 -6.94 -25.16
CA SER A 239 6.38 -7.39 -24.77
C SER A 239 6.82 -6.80 -23.42
N SER A 240 6.52 -5.52 -23.17
CA SER A 240 6.81 -4.86 -21.89
C SER A 240 6.05 -5.49 -20.72
N VAL A 241 4.75 -5.75 -20.91
CA VAL A 241 3.88 -6.40 -19.90
C VAL A 241 4.38 -7.81 -19.61
N ARG A 242 4.67 -8.62 -20.63
CA ARG A 242 5.22 -9.98 -20.45
C ARG A 242 6.55 -9.98 -19.70
N LYS A 243 7.44 -9.02 -20.01
CA LYS A 243 8.71 -8.86 -19.30
C LYS A 243 8.50 -8.52 -17.81
N ASN A 244 7.57 -7.61 -17.50
CA ASN A 244 7.24 -7.27 -16.11
C ASN A 244 6.56 -8.43 -15.39
N LEU A 245 5.64 -9.15 -16.05
CA LEU A 245 5.00 -10.34 -15.49
C LEU A 245 6.05 -11.41 -15.12
N LYS A 246 7.00 -11.70 -16.03
CA LYS A 246 8.14 -12.59 -15.74
C LYS A 246 8.93 -12.11 -14.52
N LEU A 247 9.28 -10.82 -14.48
CA LEU A 247 10.04 -10.23 -13.37
C LEU A 247 9.33 -10.41 -12.03
N HIS A 248 8.02 -10.14 -11.98
CA HIS A 248 7.23 -10.24 -10.76
C HIS A 248 6.99 -11.70 -10.34
N LEU A 249 6.75 -12.62 -11.27
CA LEU A 249 6.68 -14.06 -10.98
C LEU A 249 7.98 -14.57 -10.37
N LEU A 250 9.15 -14.19 -10.93
CA LEU A 250 10.46 -14.54 -10.35
C LEU A 250 10.66 -13.93 -8.97
N SER A 251 10.18 -12.70 -8.74
CA SER A 251 10.25 -12.06 -7.43
C SER A 251 9.37 -12.76 -6.39
N VAL A 252 8.16 -13.20 -6.78
CA VAL A 252 7.24 -13.93 -5.90
C VAL A 252 7.76 -15.34 -5.62
N LEU A 253 8.35 -16.02 -6.61
CA LEU A 253 8.90 -17.37 -6.47
C LEU A 253 9.98 -17.48 -5.38
N LYS A 254 10.73 -16.40 -5.12
CA LYS A 254 11.73 -16.37 -4.03
C LYS A 254 11.10 -16.45 -2.65
N HIS A 255 9.82 -16.08 -2.54
CA HIS A 255 9.13 -15.99 -1.27
C HIS A 255 8.81 -17.39 -0.72
N PRO A 256 9.08 -17.69 0.57
CA PRO A 256 8.82 -19.03 1.13
C PRO A 256 7.37 -19.51 0.99
N ALA A 257 6.41 -18.60 1.11
CA ALA A 257 4.98 -18.91 0.94
C ALA A 257 4.59 -19.31 -0.50
N SER A 258 5.44 -19.06 -1.49
CA SER A 258 5.16 -19.43 -2.89
C SER A 258 5.27 -20.93 -3.16
N LEU A 259 5.76 -21.73 -2.21
CA LEU A 259 5.92 -23.18 -2.35
C LEU A 259 4.61 -23.88 -2.73
N GLU A 260 3.47 -23.41 -2.21
CA GLU A 260 2.14 -23.96 -2.54
C GLU A 260 1.75 -23.69 -4.01
N PHE A 261 2.21 -22.57 -4.57
CA PHE A 261 1.90 -22.10 -5.92
C PHE A 261 3.03 -22.37 -6.92
N GLN A 262 4.06 -23.14 -6.52
CA GLN A 262 5.28 -23.33 -7.29
C GLN A 262 4.98 -23.88 -8.69
N ALA A 263 4.08 -24.85 -8.81
CA ALA A 263 3.72 -25.46 -10.09
C ALA A 263 3.13 -24.42 -11.06
N GLN A 264 2.16 -23.62 -10.57
CA GLN A 264 1.51 -22.56 -11.35
C GLN A 264 2.51 -21.49 -11.81
N ILE A 265 3.32 -20.98 -10.87
CA ILE A 265 4.34 -19.96 -11.16
C ILE A 265 5.37 -20.50 -12.17
N THR A 266 5.81 -21.75 -12.02
CA THR A 266 6.77 -22.38 -12.93
C THR A 266 6.21 -22.52 -14.33
N THR A 267 4.97 -22.97 -14.49
CA THR A 267 4.29 -23.08 -15.79
C THR A 267 4.25 -21.72 -16.50
N LEU A 268 3.77 -20.67 -15.81
CA LEU A 268 3.73 -19.32 -16.37
C LEU A 268 5.12 -18.80 -16.77
N LEU A 269 6.14 -19.07 -15.97
CA LEU A 269 7.52 -18.67 -16.27
C LEU A 269 8.06 -19.38 -17.52
N VAL A 270 7.77 -20.68 -17.69
CA VAL A 270 8.13 -21.44 -18.89
C VAL A 270 7.43 -20.89 -20.13
N ASP A 271 6.14 -20.59 -20.04
CA ASP A 271 5.36 -19.98 -21.14
C ASP A 271 5.88 -18.59 -21.53
N LEU A 272 6.46 -17.86 -20.56
CA LEU A 272 7.16 -16.58 -20.77
C LEU A 272 8.61 -16.74 -21.25
N GLY A 273 9.07 -17.96 -21.54
CA GLY A 273 10.40 -18.26 -22.07
C GLY A 273 11.52 -18.19 -21.03
N THR A 274 11.20 -18.43 -19.75
CA THR A 274 12.19 -18.45 -18.67
C THR A 274 12.92 -19.79 -18.65
N PRO A 275 14.26 -19.83 -18.77
CA PRO A 275 15.02 -21.07 -18.71
C PRO A 275 14.90 -21.76 -17.34
N GLN A 276 14.88 -23.09 -17.32
CA GLN A 276 14.76 -23.86 -16.07
C GLN A 276 15.86 -23.53 -15.04
N ALA A 277 17.07 -23.23 -15.50
CA ALA A 277 18.16 -22.80 -14.63
C ALA A 277 17.92 -21.44 -13.97
N GLU A 278 17.19 -20.53 -14.63
CA GLU A 278 16.77 -19.26 -14.03
C GLU A 278 15.69 -19.49 -12.97
N ILE A 279 14.69 -20.33 -13.27
CA ILE A 279 13.63 -20.71 -12.31
C ILE A 279 14.24 -21.34 -11.06
N ALA A 280 15.10 -22.37 -11.23
CA ALA A 280 15.73 -23.08 -10.13
C ALA A 280 16.58 -22.17 -9.21
N ARG A 281 17.22 -21.13 -9.74
CA ARG A 281 17.99 -20.15 -8.95
C ARG A 281 17.12 -19.23 -8.08
N ASN A 282 15.84 -19.08 -8.42
CA ASN A 282 14.90 -18.23 -7.69
C ASN A 282 13.96 -19.02 -6.79
N MET A 283 14.13 -20.35 -6.69
CA MET A 283 13.39 -21.21 -5.79
C MET A 283 13.77 -20.94 -4.31
N PRO A 284 12.81 -20.95 -3.37
CA PRO A 284 13.12 -20.83 -1.95
C PRO A 284 13.88 -22.07 -1.47
N SER A 285 14.85 -21.90 -0.56
CA SER A 285 15.61 -23.02 -0.03
C SER A 285 14.77 -23.85 0.93
N SER A 286 14.84 -25.18 0.82
CA SER A 286 14.17 -26.14 1.72
C SER A 286 14.67 -26.09 3.17
N LYS A 287 15.72 -25.30 3.47
CA LYS A 287 16.20 -25.07 4.84
C LYS A 287 15.39 -24.00 5.60
N ASP A 288 14.72 -23.07 4.92
CA ASP A 288 14.03 -21.95 5.59
C ASP A 288 12.71 -22.39 6.26
N THR A 289 12.14 -23.52 5.85
CA THR A 289 10.92 -24.11 6.46
C THR A 289 11.16 -24.81 7.81
N ARG A 290 12.41 -25.04 8.24
CA ARG A 290 12.74 -25.72 9.50
C ARG A 290 12.71 -24.83 10.75
N LYS A 291 12.47 -23.52 10.62
CA LYS A 291 12.24 -22.61 11.75
C LYS A 291 10.77 -22.54 12.18
N ARG A 292 10.02 -23.63 12.07
CA ARG A 292 8.75 -23.76 12.80
C ARG A 292 9.08 -24.08 14.27
N PRO A 293 8.45 -23.44 15.27
CA PRO A 293 8.58 -23.90 16.63
C PRO A 293 8.05 -25.34 16.67
N ARG A 294 8.88 -26.27 17.15
CA ARG A 294 8.38 -27.55 17.63
C ARG A 294 7.43 -27.23 18.78
N ASP A 295 6.23 -27.83 18.76
CA ASP A 295 5.38 -27.93 19.94
C ASP A 295 6.23 -28.48 21.10
N ASP A 296 6.49 -27.63 22.09
CA ASP A 296 7.04 -28.07 23.38
C ASP A 296 5.90 -28.72 24.17
N SER A 297 5.61 -29.97 23.81
CA SER A 297 4.73 -30.84 24.58
C SER A 297 5.42 -32.17 24.86
N ASP A 298 6.58 -32.16 25.54
CA ASP A 298 7.04 -33.34 26.29
C ASP A 298 8.29 -33.13 27.18
N SER A 299 8.22 -32.30 28.24
CA SER A 299 9.32 -32.30 29.23
C SER A 299 8.94 -32.03 30.70
N THR A 300 7.70 -32.29 31.12
CA THR A 300 7.26 -32.11 32.52
C THR A 300 6.82 -33.39 33.23
N LEU A 301 7.39 -34.55 32.90
CA LEU A 301 7.19 -35.77 33.70
C LEU A 301 8.48 -36.60 33.81
N LYS A 302 9.39 -36.18 34.70
CA LYS A 302 10.32 -37.07 35.43
C LYS A 302 11.18 -36.27 36.40
N LYS A 303 10.69 -36.09 37.63
CA LYS A 303 11.48 -36.04 38.87
C LYS A 303 10.56 -36.03 40.10
N MET A 304 10.09 -37.23 40.46
CA MET A 304 9.74 -37.58 41.84
C MET A 304 10.17 -39.03 42.06
N LYS A 305 10.70 -39.30 43.27
CA LYS A 305 11.47 -40.47 43.76
C LYS A 305 12.98 -40.29 43.54
N LEU A 306 13.86 -40.29 44.54
CA LEU A 306 13.80 -40.66 45.96
C LEU A 306 14.26 -39.48 46.83
#